data_AF-A0A6A6NMS5-F1
#
_entry.id   AF-A0A6A6NMS5-F1
#
_cell.length_a   1.000
_cell.length_b   1.000
_cell.length_c   1.000
_cell.angle_alpha   90.00
_cell.angle_beta   90.00
_cell.angle_gamma   90.00
#
_symmetry.space_group_name_H-M   'P 1'
#
loop_
_entity.id
_entity.type
_entity.pdbx_description
1 polymer ?
#
loop_
_entity_poly.entity_id
_entity_poly.type
_entity_poly.pdbx_seq_one_letter_code
_entity_poly.pdbx_strand_id
1 'polypeptide(L)'
;DYNARKNQLVLRMPTAVHEMFIDGIEDATRNQLKLIRKGSSRVATFAQRVCPARLTDIYLLVEDTLLAKSESKCSPDASFCHDGVLYLGVIIEVLHSQKRMELGRLADSCFLDSDTSV
;
A
#
# COMPACT_ATOMS: atom_id res chain seq x y z
N ASP A 1 5.53 -10.27 -4.91
CA ASP A 1 4.79 -10.58 -3.67
C ASP A 1 4.93 -12.04 -3.27
N TYR A 2 4.99 -12.30 -1.98
CA TYR A 2 5.08 -13.64 -1.41
C TYR A 2 3.90 -13.89 -0.47
N ASN A 3 3.15 -14.97 -0.72
CA ASN A 3 2.08 -15.44 0.14
C ASN A 3 2.58 -16.66 0.93
N ALA A 4 2.80 -16.49 2.23
CA ALA A 4 3.38 -17.52 3.06
C ALA A 4 2.40 -18.68 3.35
N ARG A 5 1.08 -18.40 3.43
CA ARG A 5 0.05 -19.44 3.59
C ARG A 5 -0.01 -20.42 2.42
N LYS A 6 0.29 -19.93 1.22
CA LYS A 6 0.25 -20.72 -0.02
C LYS A 6 1.64 -21.14 -0.51
N ASN A 7 2.71 -20.73 0.17
CA ASN A 7 4.09 -20.85 -0.29
C ASN A 7 4.27 -20.40 -1.74
N GLN A 8 3.66 -19.27 -2.10
CA GLN A 8 3.57 -18.79 -3.48
C GLN A 8 4.35 -17.49 -3.66
N LEU A 9 5.29 -17.49 -4.61
CA LEU A 9 5.95 -16.28 -5.09
C LEU A 9 5.27 -15.81 -6.38
N VAL A 10 4.84 -14.56 -6.40
CA VAL A 10 4.27 -13.88 -7.57
C VAL A 10 5.26 -12.81 -8.04
N LEU A 11 5.74 -12.98 -9.27
CA LEU A 11 6.54 -11.97 -9.95
C LEU A 11 5.61 -11.06 -10.75
N ARG A 12 5.60 -9.76 -10.42
CA ARG A 12 4.85 -8.74 -11.15
C ARG A 12 5.73 -8.18 -12.25
N MET A 13 5.20 -8.13 -13.48
CA MET A 13 5.86 -7.53 -14.64
C MET A 13 5.02 -6.34 -15.12
N PRO A 14 5.18 -5.17 -14.50
CA PRO A 14 4.41 -3.99 -14.87
C PRO A 14 4.75 -3.55 -16.30
N THR A 15 3.75 -2.98 -16.98
CA THR A 15 3.91 -2.44 -18.34
C THR A 15 4.15 -0.93 -18.26
N ALA A 16 4.68 -0.33 -19.33
CA ALA A 16 4.89 1.12 -19.37
C ALA A 16 3.60 1.92 -19.10
N VAL A 17 2.44 1.44 -19.57
CA VAL A 17 1.13 2.08 -19.32
C VAL A 17 0.76 2.02 -17.84
N HIS A 18 1.02 0.88 -17.19
CA HIS A 18 0.76 0.69 -15.76
C HIS A 18 1.62 1.64 -14.91
N GLU A 19 2.93 1.72 -15.20
CA GLU A 19 3.86 2.62 -14.52
C GLU A 19 3.48 4.10 -14.70
N MET A 20 3.21 4.54 -15.94
CA MET A 20 2.80 5.92 -16.21
C MET A 20 1.50 6.30 -15.51
N PHE A 21 0.57 5.34 -15.39
CA PHE A 21 -0.70 5.58 -14.72
C PHE A 21 -0.52 5.73 -13.20
N ILE A 22 0.31 4.88 -12.59
CA ILE A 22 0.65 4.98 -11.16
C ILE A 22 1.35 6.30 -10.87
N ASP A 23 2.34 6.66 -11.68
CA ASP A 23 3.08 7.92 -11.53
C ASP A 23 2.13 9.13 -11.57
N GLY A 24 1.18 9.13 -12.52
CA GLY A 24 0.14 10.16 -12.59
C GLY A 24 -0.77 10.24 -11.35
N ILE A 25 -1.16 9.09 -10.78
CA ILE A 25 -1.95 9.06 -9.53
C ILE A 25 -1.12 9.57 -8.35
N GLU A 26 0.13 9.12 -8.24
CA GLU A 26 1.01 9.51 -7.16
C GLU A 26 1.27 11.02 -7.19
N ASP A 27 1.56 11.57 -8.36
CA ASP A 27 1.79 13.00 -8.55
C ASP A 27 0.55 13.84 -8.27
N ALA A 28 -0.62 13.41 -8.74
CA ALA A 28 -1.88 14.10 -8.45
C ALA A 28 -2.16 14.13 -6.94
N THR A 29 -1.99 13.00 -6.27
CA THR A 29 -2.18 12.87 -4.82
C THR A 29 -1.18 13.75 -4.05
N ARG A 30 0.09 13.69 -4.44
CA ARG A 30 1.16 14.52 -3.87
C ARG A 30 0.89 16.01 -4.05
N ASN A 31 0.40 16.42 -5.22
CA ASN A 31 0.08 17.82 -5.50
C ASN A 31 -1.10 18.33 -4.67
N GLN A 32 -2.14 17.52 -4.50
CA GLN A 32 -3.25 17.84 -3.60
C GLN A 32 -2.78 17.94 -2.14
N LEU A 33 -1.96 16.99 -1.68
CA LEU A 33 -1.36 17.05 -0.34
C LEU A 33 -0.53 18.33 -0.15
N LYS A 34 0.28 18.74 -1.13
CA LYS A 34 1.04 20.01 -1.07
C LYS A 34 0.13 21.22 -0.90
N LEU A 35 -1.04 21.26 -1.55
CA LEU A 35 -1.99 22.36 -1.39
C LEU A 35 -2.58 22.38 0.02
N ILE A 36 -3.01 21.22 0.52
CA ILE A 36 -3.62 21.08 1.84
C ILE A 36 -2.63 21.47 2.96
N ARG A 37 -1.36 21.06 2.83
CA ARG A 37 -0.29 21.33 3.81
C ARG A 37 0.01 22.82 4.04
N LYS A 38 -0.33 23.69 3.10
CA LYS A 38 -0.08 25.13 3.22
C LYS A 38 -1.03 25.83 4.20
N GLY A 39 -2.12 25.18 4.61
CA GLY A 39 -3.06 25.74 5.58
C GLY A 39 -2.56 25.67 7.03
N SER A 40 -3.32 26.26 7.93
CA SER A 40 -3.14 26.19 9.39
C SER A 40 -4.22 25.36 10.10
N SER A 41 -5.11 24.72 9.34
CA SER A 41 -6.19 23.90 9.87
C SER A 41 -5.67 22.56 10.42
N ARG A 42 -6.48 21.88 11.24
CA ARG A 42 -6.20 20.50 11.70
C ARG A 42 -5.91 19.55 10.52
N VAL A 43 -6.61 19.73 9.41
CA VAL A 43 -6.41 18.96 8.18
C VAL A 43 -5.04 19.24 7.56
N ALA A 44 -4.59 20.49 7.58
CA ALA A 44 -3.26 20.85 7.11
C ALA A 44 -2.15 20.22 7.97
N THR A 45 -2.30 20.25 9.30
CA THR A 45 -1.36 19.60 10.24
C THR A 45 -1.31 18.09 10.03
N PHE A 46 -2.45 17.44 9.81
CA PHE A 46 -2.50 16.03 9.47
C PHE A 46 -1.77 15.75 8.15
N ALA A 47 -2.10 16.50 7.08
CA ALA A 47 -1.50 16.32 5.76
C ALA A 47 0.02 16.58 5.76
N GLN A 48 0.53 17.46 6.63
CA GLN A 48 1.96 17.75 6.76
C GLN A 48 2.78 16.54 7.17
N ARG A 49 2.16 15.62 7.93
CA ARG A 49 2.76 14.38 8.42
C ARG A 49 2.50 13.18 7.54
N VAL A 50 1.79 13.35 6.42
CA VAL A 50 1.63 12.28 5.43
C VAL A 50 2.89 12.24 4.57
N CYS A 51 3.45 11.08 4.31
CA CYS A 51 4.65 10.91 3.49
C CYS A 51 4.44 9.78 2.48
N PRO A 52 4.92 9.90 1.23
CA PRO A 52 4.99 8.76 0.33
C PRO A 52 5.90 7.70 0.94
N ALA A 53 5.44 6.46 1.01
CA ALA A 53 6.15 5.35 1.63
C ALA A 53 6.78 4.39 0.59
N ARG A 54 7.00 4.89 -0.64
CA ARG A 54 7.58 4.17 -1.78
C ARG A 54 8.79 3.36 -1.32
N LEU A 55 8.72 2.04 -1.48
CA LEU A 55 9.72 0.99 -1.15
C LEU A 55 9.47 0.17 0.12
N THR A 56 8.41 0.38 0.88
CA THR A 56 8.14 -0.53 2.01
C THR A 56 7.50 -1.81 1.51
N ASP A 57 8.33 -2.85 1.38
CA ASP A 57 7.87 -4.22 1.47
C ASP A 57 7.06 -4.36 2.77
N ILE A 58 5.75 -4.58 2.64
CA ILE A 58 4.87 -4.76 3.78
C ILE A 58 5.03 -6.20 4.24
N TYR A 59 5.53 -6.37 5.45
CA TYR A 59 5.58 -7.67 6.12
C TYR A 59 4.31 -7.83 6.95
N LEU A 60 3.40 -8.68 6.48
CA LEU A 60 2.20 -9.05 7.22
C LEU A 60 2.51 -10.30 8.03
N LEU A 61 2.33 -10.20 9.35
CA LEU A 61 2.54 -11.33 10.25
C LEU A 61 1.33 -12.25 10.14
N VAL A 62 1.50 -13.41 9.53
CA VAL A 62 0.45 -14.43 9.59
C VAL A 62 0.57 -15.14 10.94
N GLU A 63 -0.28 -14.78 11.90
CA GLU A 63 -0.42 -15.52 13.15
C GLU A 63 -1.25 -16.79 12.92
N ASP A 64 -0.62 -17.82 12.36
CA ASP A 64 -1.15 -19.18 12.37
C ASP A 64 -0.34 -20.01 13.38
N THR A 65 -0.93 -20.19 14.56
CA THR A 65 -0.65 -21.20 15.60
C THR A 65 0.75 -21.84 15.62
N LEU A 66 1.50 -21.43 16.65
CA LEU A 66 2.50 -22.19 17.42
C LEU A 66 3.82 -22.68 16.82
N LEU A 67 4.13 -22.70 15.51
CA LEU A 67 5.47 -23.21 15.09
C LEU A 67 6.19 -22.51 13.93
N ALA A 68 5.60 -21.56 13.20
CA ALA A 68 6.36 -20.78 12.22
C ALA A 68 5.73 -19.41 11.96
N LYS A 69 6.42 -18.34 12.38
CA LYS A 69 6.13 -16.98 11.88
C LYS A 69 6.36 -16.99 10.38
N SER A 70 5.28 -17.05 9.62
CA SER A 70 5.33 -17.12 8.17
C SER A 70 4.97 -15.73 7.65
N GLU A 71 6.00 -14.93 7.36
CA GLU A 71 5.82 -13.55 6.91
C GLU A 71 5.36 -13.53 5.45
N SER A 72 4.18 -12.96 5.19
CA SER A 72 3.75 -12.65 3.84
C SER A 72 4.27 -11.27 3.46
N LYS A 73 4.69 -11.12 2.21
CA LYS A 73 5.32 -9.89 1.71
C LYS A 73 4.50 -9.35 0.55
N CYS A 74 4.00 -8.13 0.69
CA CYS A 74 3.35 -7.38 -0.39
C CYS A 74 4.16 -6.12 -0.71
N SER A 75 4.39 -5.86 -1.99
CA SER A 75 5.07 -4.66 -2.49
C SER A 75 4.07 -3.82 -3.29
N PRO A 76 3.41 -2.83 -2.66
CA PRO A 76 2.33 -2.08 -3.31
C PRO A 76 2.81 -1.20 -4.47
N ASP A 77 1.92 -0.87 -5.41
CA ASP A 77 2.21 0.06 -6.52
C ASP A 77 2.50 1.48 -6.04
N ALA A 78 1.68 1.99 -5.11
CA ALA A 78 1.98 3.23 -4.39
C ALA A 78 1.43 3.18 -2.97
N SER A 79 2.08 3.89 -2.06
CA SER A 79 1.67 3.93 -0.66
C SER A 79 2.00 5.27 0.01
N PHE A 80 1.17 5.61 0.99
CA PHE A 80 1.35 6.79 1.84
C PHE A 80 1.22 6.38 3.30
N CYS A 81 2.16 6.81 4.13
CA CYS A 81 2.11 6.64 5.58
C CYS A 81 1.93 8.00 6.25
N HIS A 82 1.57 7.96 7.53
CA HIS A 82 1.62 9.14 8.38
C HIS A 82 2.73 8.93 9.42
N ASP A 83 3.55 9.95 9.68
CA ASP A 83 4.79 9.85 10.50
C ASP A 83 4.58 9.30 11.93
N GLY A 84 3.33 9.31 12.41
CA GLY A 84 2.95 8.81 13.75
C GLY A 84 2.43 7.38 13.81
N VAL A 85 2.38 6.64 12.70
CA VAL A 85 1.84 5.26 12.67
C VAL A 85 2.82 4.30 12.00
N LEU A 86 2.88 3.08 12.54
CA LEU A 86 3.74 2.00 12.04
C LEU A 86 3.21 1.37 10.74
N TYR A 87 1.92 1.55 10.45
CA TYR A 87 1.25 0.96 9.30
C TYR A 87 1.00 1.99 8.20
N LEU A 88 0.96 1.52 6.95
CA LEU A 88 0.61 2.33 5.79
C LEU A 88 -0.85 2.80 5.94
N GLY A 89 -1.07 4.11 5.78
CA GLY A 89 -2.40 4.69 5.90
C GLY A 89 -3.21 4.56 4.61
N VAL A 90 -2.55 4.61 3.46
CA VAL A 90 -3.18 4.43 2.15
C VAL A 90 -2.28 3.58 1.27
N ILE A 91 -2.87 2.56 0.65
CA ILE A 91 -2.23 1.69 -0.34
C ILE A 91 -3.03 1.82 -1.64
N ILE A 92 -2.33 1.93 -2.76
CA ILE A 92 -2.91 2.02 -4.10
C ILE A 92 -2.35 0.85 -4.90
N GLU A 93 -3.25 0.08 -5.52
CA GLU A 93 -2.95 -1.00 -6.45
C GLU A 93 -3.66 -0.76 -7.77
N VAL A 94 -2.93 -0.88 -8.87
CA VAL A 94 -3.45 -0.72 -10.22
C VAL A 94 -3.34 -2.06 -10.93
N LEU A 95 -4.46 -2.55 -11.48
CA LEU A 95 -4.44 -3.76 -12.30
C LEU A 95 -5.10 -3.51 -13.65
N HIS A 96 -4.57 -4.20 -14.66
CA HIS A 96 -5.17 -4.25 -15.98
C HIS A 96 -6.48 -5.04 -15.94
N SER A 97 -7.53 -4.50 -16.58
CA SER A 97 -8.92 -4.98 -16.49
C SER A 97 -9.16 -6.42 -16.97
N GLN A 98 -8.20 -7.05 -17.66
CA GLN A 98 -8.27 -8.46 -18.04
C GLN A 98 -8.10 -9.42 -16.84
N LYS A 99 -7.66 -8.92 -15.67
CA LYS A 99 -7.47 -9.71 -14.43
C LYS A 99 -8.36 -9.26 -13.27
N ARG A 100 -9.60 -8.80 -13.57
CA ARG A 100 -10.56 -8.27 -12.58
C ARG A 100 -10.80 -9.18 -11.35
N MET A 101 -10.71 -10.50 -11.49
CA MET A 101 -10.91 -11.45 -10.39
C MET A 101 -9.75 -11.49 -9.38
N GLU A 102 -8.58 -10.96 -9.70
CA GLU A 102 -7.40 -10.96 -8.82
C GLU A 102 -7.26 -9.67 -7.99
N LEU A 103 -7.95 -8.58 -8.37
CA LEU A 103 -7.78 -7.26 -7.73
C LEU A 103 -8.21 -7.24 -6.26
N GLY A 104 -9.40 -7.76 -5.96
CA GLY A 104 -9.89 -7.84 -4.58
C GLY A 104 -8.95 -8.68 -3.72
N ARG A 105 -8.51 -9.84 -4.24
CA ARG A 105 -7.58 -10.73 -3.52
C ARG A 105 -6.20 -10.13 -3.30
N LEU A 106 -5.69 -9.33 -4.24
CA LEU A 106 -4.41 -8.64 -4.11
C LEU A 106 -4.52 -7.51 -3.08
N ALA A 107 -5.57 -6.69 -3.15
CA ALA A 107 -5.84 -5.69 -2.13
C ALA A 107 -5.99 -6.34 -0.74
N ASP A 108 -6.85 -7.35 -0.60
CA ASP A 108 -7.05 -8.10 0.65
C ASP A 108 -5.73 -8.66 1.18
N SER A 109 -4.86 -9.17 0.31
CA SER A 109 -3.55 -9.70 0.71
C SER A 109 -2.55 -8.64 1.20
N CYS A 110 -2.81 -7.36 0.93
CA CYS A 110 -2.02 -6.24 1.46
C CYS A 110 -2.73 -5.53 2.63
N PHE A 111 -4.02 -5.84 2.86
CA PHE A 111 -4.84 -5.33 3.99
C PHE A 111 -4.99 -6.32 5.16
N LEU A 112 -4.71 -7.62 4.95
CA LEU A 112 -4.86 -8.71 5.93
C LEU A 112 -3.86 -8.58 7.10
N ASP A 113 -4.10 -7.58 7.96
CA ASP A 113 -3.83 -7.46 9.41
C ASP A 113 -3.95 -6.01 9.91
N SER A 114 -4.35 -5.05 9.06
CA SER A 114 -4.33 -3.61 9.42
C SER A 114 -5.55 -3.13 10.20
N ASP A 115 -6.34 -4.03 10.82
CA ASP A 115 -7.47 -3.68 11.71
C ASP A 115 -6.95 -3.04 13.00
N THR A 116 -6.47 -1.81 12.87
CA THR A 116 -6.17 -0.93 13.99
C THR A 116 -7.16 0.22 13.92
N SER A 117 -8.08 0.23 14.89
CA SER A 117 -8.99 1.34 15.10
C SER A 117 -8.19 2.63 15.29
N VAL A 118 -8.56 3.67 14.54
CA VAL A 118 -8.13 5.06 14.77
C VAL A 118 -8.86 5.62 15.98
#